data_AF-A0A8H8P2V1-F1
#
_entry.id   AF-A0A8H8P2V1-F1
#
_cell.length_a   1.000
_cell.length_b   1.000
_cell.length_c   1.000
_cell.angle_alpha   90.00
_cell.angle_beta   90.00
_cell.angle_gamma   90.00
#
_symmetry.space_group_name_H-M   'P 1'
#
loop_
_entity.id
_entity.type
_entity.pdbx_description
1 polymer ?
#
loop_
_entity_poly.entity_id
_entity_poly.type
_entity_poly.pdbx_seq_one_letter_code
_entity_poly.pdbx_strand_id
1 'polypeptide(L)'
;MTASPLKHIVLIPGPAWGHLRPAMKISLRLVEKFPDLFISLFVCHIDVPKAVKYLESQTSTYSRRVQIVSTSKEEGAPNTER
;
A
#
# COMPACT_ATOMS: atom_id res chain seq x y z
N MET A 1 23.73 -19.16 7.19
CA MET A 1 22.65 -18.47 6.47
C MET A 1 22.87 -16.98 6.67
N THR A 2 23.30 -16.26 5.64
CA THR A 2 23.34 -14.79 5.70
C THR A 2 21.91 -14.29 5.55
N ALA A 3 21.32 -13.78 6.63
CA ALA A 3 20.01 -13.15 6.57
C ALA A 3 20.12 -11.92 5.67
N SER A 4 19.55 -11.99 4.47
CA SER A 4 19.41 -10.82 3.60
C SER A 4 18.56 -9.79 4.35
N PRO A 5 18.95 -8.51 4.39
CA PRO A 5 18.19 -7.50 5.10
C PRO A 5 16.82 -7.33 4.45
N LEU A 6 15.77 -7.27 5.27
CA LEU A 6 14.42 -6.98 4.82
C LEU A 6 14.36 -5.57 4.23
N LYS A 7 13.81 -5.43 3.03
CA LYS A 7 13.67 -4.12 2.35
C LYS A 7 12.22 -3.66 2.40
N HIS A 8 12.01 -2.38 2.72
CA HIS A 8 10.69 -1.77 2.76
C HIS A 8 10.65 -0.58 1.81
N ILE A 9 9.70 -0.58 0.87
CA ILE A 9 9.44 0.52 -0.05
C ILE A 9 8.12 1.20 0.33
N VAL A 10 8.13 2.52 0.34
CA VAL A 10 6.91 3.33 0.40
C VAL A 10 6.60 3.83 -1.01
N LEU A 11 5.40 3.51 -1.50
CA LEU A 11 4.94 3.95 -2.82
C LEU A 11 3.79 4.95 -2.66
N ILE A 12 3.96 6.14 -3.21
CA ILE A 12 2.99 7.23 -3.17
C ILE A 12 2.57 7.53 -4.62
N PRO A 13 1.50 6.91 -5.13
CA PRO A 13 0.98 7.19 -6.46
C PRO A 13 0.36 8.59 -6.51
N GLY A 14 0.33 9.17 -7.72
CA GLY A 14 -0.46 10.36 -7.98
C GLY A 14 -1.96 10.12 -7.68
N PRO A 15 -2.72 11.20 -7.44
CA PRO A 15 -4.15 11.09 -7.18
C PRO A 15 -4.89 10.48 -8.38
N ALA A 16 -6.01 9.81 -8.12
CA ALA A 16 -6.87 9.09 -9.06
C ALA A 16 -6.45 7.65 -9.41
N TRP A 17 -7.49 6.84 -9.68
CA TRP A 17 -7.39 5.43 -10.03
C TRP A 17 -6.44 5.12 -11.20
N GLY A 18 -6.33 6.04 -12.16
CA GLY A 18 -5.45 5.91 -13.32
C GLY A 18 -3.97 5.77 -12.96
N HIS A 19 -3.54 6.38 -11.85
CA HIS A 19 -2.18 6.24 -11.31
C HIS A 19 -2.08 5.11 -10.29
N LEU A 20 -3.11 4.94 -9.47
CA LEU A 20 -3.13 3.92 -8.42
C LEU A 20 -3.10 2.49 -8.98
N ARG A 21 -3.90 2.17 -9.99
CA ARG A 21 -3.96 0.80 -10.52
C ARG A 21 -2.61 0.32 -11.10
N PRO A 22 -1.89 1.09 -11.94
CA PRO A 22 -0.54 0.73 -12.34
C PRO A 22 0.43 0.59 -11.16
N ALA A 23 0.35 1.48 -10.16
CA ALA A 23 1.19 1.43 -8.96
C ALA A 23 0.97 0.14 -8.15
N MET A 24 -0.29 -0.27 -7.98
CA MET A 24 -0.65 -1.57 -7.37
C MET A 24 -0.08 -2.74 -8.17
N LYS A 25 -0.22 -2.72 -9.50
CA LYS A 25 0.30 -3.78 -10.38
C LYS A 25 1.82 -3.90 -10.28
N ILE A 26 2.54 -2.78 -10.28
CA ILE A 26 3.99 -2.77 -10.11
C ILE A 26 4.38 -3.28 -8.72
N SER A 27 3.66 -2.86 -7.67
CA SER A 27 3.91 -3.31 -6.29
C SER A 27 3.85 -4.84 -6.19
N LEU A 28 2.79 -5.45 -6.75
CA LEU A 28 2.62 -6.91 -6.78
C LEU A 28 3.76 -7.62 -7.52
N ARG A 29 4.18 -7.09 -8.68
CA ARG A 29 5.30 -7.65 -9.44
C ARG A 29 6.64 -7.53 -8.73
N LEU A 30 6.85 -6.43 -8.01
CA LEU A 30 8.07 -6.22 -7.23
C LEU A 30 8.15 -7.20 -6.06
N VAL A 31 7.09 -7.37 -5.29
CA VAL A 31 7.10 -8.34 -4.19
C VAL A 31 7.24 -9.76 -4.73
N GLU A 32 6.60 -10.10 -5.85
CA GLU A 32 6.76 -11.42 -6.51
C GLU A 32 8.22 -11.68 -6.91
N LYS A 33 8.92 -10.67 -7.46
CA LYS A 33 10.31 -10.81 -7.91
C LYS A 33 11.33 -10.79 -6.77
N PHE A 34 11.05 -10.05 -5.69
CA PHE A 34 11.97 -9.85 -4.56
C PHE A 34 11.33 -10.38 -3.27
N PRO A 35 11.65 -11.62 -2.86
CA PRO A 35 11.04 -12.27 -1.69
C PRO A 35 11.27 -11.53 -0.36
N ASP A 36 12.33 -10.74 -0.28
CA ASP A 36 12.73 -9.93 0.88
C ASP A 36 12.19 -8.49 0.85
N LEU A 37 11.23 -8.21 -0.05
CA LEU A 37 10.62 -6.89 -0.21
C LEU A 37 9.20 -6.82 0.37
N PHE A 38 8.94 -5.73 1.10
CA PHE A 38 7.63 -5.29 1.58
C PHE A 38 7.30 -3.91 1.02
N ILE A 39 6.03 -3.65 0.74
CA ILE A 39 5.58 -2.38 0.16
C ILE A 39 4.41 -1.82 0.95
N SER A 40 4.54 -0.56 1.38
CA SER A 40 3.40 0.24 1.85
C SER A 40 2.95 1.16 0.72
N LEU A 41 1.71 1.00 0.29
CA LEU A 41 1.09 1.77 -0.79
C LEU A 41 0.14 2.80 -0.21
N PHE A 42 0.45 4.08 -0.39
CA PHE A 42 -0.43 5.17 0.04
C PHE A 42 -1.60 5.32 -0.92
N VAL A 43 -2.81 5.35 -0.37
CA VAL A 43 -4.05 5.41 -1.15
C VAL A 43 -4.94 6.51 -0.61
N CYS A 44 -5.43 7.37 -1.51
CA CYS A 44 -6.43 8.37 -1.17
C CYS A 44 -7.70 7.68 -0.67
N HIS A 45 -8.33 8.22 0.39
CA HIS A 45 -9.46 7.58 1.07
C HIS A 45 -10.60 7.15 0.10
N ILE A 46 -10.88 7.95 -0.93
CA ILE A 46 -11.90 7.68 -1.96
C ILE A 46 -11.64 6.39 -2.74
N ASP A 47 -10.37 6.03 -2.92
CA ASP A 47 -9.93 4.91 -3.74
C ASP A 47 -9.64 3.65 -2.88
N VAL A 48 -9.63 3.76 -1.55
CA VAL A 48 -9.32 2.64 -0.63
C VAL A 48 -10.20 1.42 -0.86
N PRO A 49 -11.55 1.52 -0.94
CA PRO A 49 -12.39 0.34 -1.16
C PRO A 49 -12.07 -0.36 -2.49
N LYS A 50 -11.75 0.42 -3.52
CA LYS A 50 -11.40 -0.07 -4.84
C LYS A 50 -10.02 -0.74 -4.85
N ALA A 51 -9.07 -0.17 -4.12
CA ALA A 51 -7.74 -0.72 -3.95
C ALA A 51 -7.77 -2.03 -3.15
N VAL A 52 -8.49 -2.10 -2.03
CA VAL A 52 -8.64 -3.33 -1.25
C VAL A 52 -9.23 -4.44 -2.10
N LYS A 53 -10.34 -4.18 -2.79
CA LYS A 53 -10.97 -5.15 -3.70
C LYS A 53 -10.02 -5.63 -4.81
N TYR A 54 -9.21 -4.72 -5.37
CA TYR A 54 -8.22 -5.08 -6.38
C TYR A 54 -7.10 -5.97 -5.82
N LEU A 55 -6.66 -5.72 -4.60
CA LEU A 55 -5.61 -6.50 -3.93
C LEU A 55 -6.12 -7.90 -3.53
N GLU A 56 -7.33 -7.99 -3.00
CA GLU A 56 -7.99 -9.24 -2.64
C GLU A 56 -8.29 -10.13 -3.84
N SER A 57 -8.55 -9.54 -5.02
CA SER A 57 -8.75 -10.31 -6.24
C SER A 57 -7.46 -10.92 -6.79
N GLN A 58 -6.29 -10.64 -6.19
CA GLN A 58 -5.04 -11.25 -6.59
C GLN A 58 -4.89 -12.61 -5.92
N THR A 59 -4.67 -13.65 -6.71
CA THR A 59 -4.47 -15.03 -6.23
C THR A 59 -3.06 -15.29 -5.67
N SER A 60 -2.15 -14.31 -5.78
CA SER A 60 -0.76 -14.45 -5.37
C SER A 60 -0.63 -14.46 -3.85
N THR A 61 0.10 -15.44 -3.31
CA THR A 61 0.50 -15.51 -1.90
C THR A 61 1.32 -14.29 -1.45
N TYR A 62 1.90 -13.56 -2.40
CA TYR A 62 2.75 -12.39 -2.15
C TYR A 62 1.95 -11.09 -1.96
N SER A 63 0.64 -11.08 -2.24
CA SER A 63 -0.22 -9.90 -2.06
C SER A 63 -0.21 -9.39 -0.62
N ARG A 64 -0.03 -10.29 0.36
CA ARG A 64 0.10 -9.98 1.79
C ARG A 64 1.30 -9.10 2.15
N ARG A 65 2.28 -8.96 1.23
CA ARG A 65 3.45 -8.08 1.39
C ARG A 65 3.24 -6.67 0.83
N VAL A 66 2.06 -6.40 0.28
CA VAL A 66 1.62 -5.06 -0.13
C VAL A 66 0.55 -4.62 0.87
N GLN A 67 0.84 -3.57 1.64
CA GLN A 67 -0.09 -3.00 2.60
C GLN A 67 -0.65 -1.68 2.07
N ILE A 68 -1.97 -1.56 2.05
CA ILE A 68 -2.64 -0.28 1.76
C ILE A 68 -2.60 0.59 3.01
N VAL A 69 -2.08 1.80 2.87
CA VAL A 69 -2.06 2.83 3.91
C VAL A 69 -2.93 3.99 3.43
N SER A 70 -3.96 4.33 4.20
CA SER A 70 -4.77 5.51 3.94
C SER A 70 -4.48 6.60 4.96
N THR A 71 -4.35 7.83 4.50
CA THR A 71 -4.41 8.99 5.38
C THR A 71 -5.87 9.20 5.74
N SER A 72 -6.28 8.87 6.97
CA SER A 72 -7.57 9.32 7.46
C SER A 72 -7.54 10.85 7.53
N LYS A 73 -8.67 11.48 7.28
CA LYS A 73 -8.88 12.87 7.67
C LYS A 73 -9.09 12.85 9.19
N GLU A 74 -8.03 12.74 9.98
CA GLU A 74 -8.06 13.27 11.33
C GLU A 74 -7.81 14.78 11.21
N GLU A 75 -8.88 15.53 10.95
CA GLU A 75 -8.96 16.91 11.41
C GLU A 75 -8.84 16.85 12.93
N GLY A 76 -7.80 17.47 13.47
CA GLY A 76 -7.51 17.47 14.90
C GLY A 76 -8.74 17.87 15.72
N ALA A 77 -9.09 17.03 16.69
CA ALA A 77 -9.90 17.50 17.81
C ALA A 77 -9.02 18.47 18.62
N PRO A 78 -9.42 19.74 18.80
CA PRO A 78 -8.74 20.59 19.78
C PRO A 78 -9.09 20.02 21.16
N ASN A 79 -8.12 19.40 21.81
CA ASN A 79 -8.18 19.20 23.26
C ASN A 79 -8.23 20.59 23.89
N THR A 80 -9.45 21.06 24.15
CA THR A 80 -9.68 22.18 25.04
C THR A 80 -9.77 21.56 26.42
N GLU A 81 -8.63 21.46 27.12
CA GLU A 81 -8.63 21.31 28.57
C GLU A 81 -9.43 22.47 29.16
N ARG A 82 -10.47 22.13 29.93
CA ARG A 82 -11.12 23.01 30.91
C ARG A 82 -10.81 22.47 32.29
#